data_AF-A0A845UBF3-F1
#
_entry.id   AF-A0A845UBF3-F1
#
_cell.length_a   1.000
_cell.length_b   1.000
_cell.length_c   1.000
_cell.angle_alpha   90.00
_cell.angle_beta   90.00
_cell.angle_gamma   90.00
#
_symmetry.space_group_name_H-M   'P 1'
#
loop_
_entity.id
_entity.type
_entity.pdbx_description
1 polymer ?
#
loop_
_entity_poly.entity_id
_entity_poly.type
_entity_poly.pdbx_seq_one_letter_code
_entity_poly.pdbx_strand_id
1 'polypeptide(L)' 'MSTRKLTYEIAGDIRDGKITLDDAMETWGHVFDRDDLEDVLASLDALRHEEDVDGEDIIVIRNDSWQRTWSEEDSPPS' A
#
# COMPACT_ATOMS: atom_id res chain seq x y z
N MET A 1 -12.73 6.94 10.25
CA MET A 1 -11.79 6.66 9.14
C MET A 1 -10.49 6.20 9.77
N SER A 2 -9.87 5.11 9.31
CA SER A 2 -8.62 4.60 9.92
C SER A 2 -7.42 5.42 9.45
N THR A 3 -6.47 5.70 10.34
CA THR A 3 -5.19 6.37 10.05
C THR A 3 -4.50 5.76 8.84
N ARG A 4 -4.50 4.41 8.76
CA ARG A 4 -3.90 3.68 7.64
C ARG A 4 -4.54 4.03 6.29
N LYS A 5 -5.86 4.20 6.23
CA LYS A 5 -6.55 4.57 4.99
C LYS A 5 -6.18 5.98 4.55
N LEU A 6 -6.09 6.91 5.51
CA LEU A 6 -5.68 8.29 5.25
C LEU A 6 -4.24 8.35 4.72
N THR A 7 -3.29 7.62 5.33
CA THR A 7 -1.90 7.57 4.87
C THR A 7 -1.78 7.10 3.41
N TYR A 8 -2.55 6.08 3.01
CA TYR A 8 -2.57 5.61 1.61
C TYR A 8 -3.17 6.63 0.64
N GLU A 9 -4.24 7.34 1.03
CA GLU A 9 -4.84 8.39 0.20
C GLU A 9 -3.87 9.54 -0.02
N ILE A 10 -3.22 10.03 1.05
CA ILE A 10 -2.21 11.08 1.00
C ILE A 10 -1.00 10.65 0.16
N ALA A 11 -0.49 9.42 0.36
CA ALA A 11 0.60 8.90 -0.45
C ALA A 11 0.23 8.83 -1.95
N GLY A 12 -1.01 8.47 -2.27
CA GLY A 12 -1.54 8.51 -3.62
C GLY A 12 -1.56 9.92 -4.21
N ASP A 13 -2.02 10.91 -3.44
CA ASP A 13 -2.07 12.31 -3.90
C ASP A 13 -0.68 12.92 -4.08
N ILE A 14 0.31 12.54 -3.25
CA ILE A 14 1.73 12.91 -3.44
C ILE A 14 2.27 12.31 -4.73
N ARG A 15 2.03 11.02 -4.97
CA ARG A 15 2.46 10.33 -6.19
C ARG A 15 1.86 10.94 -7.46
N ASP A 16 0.60 11.37 -7.39
CA ASP A 16 -0.10 12.05 -8.47
C ASP A 16 0.34 13.52 -8.64
N GLY A 17 1.24 14.02 -7.78
CA GLY A 17 1.76 15.39 -7.81
C GLY A 17 0.75 16.46 -7.40
N LYS A 18 -0.33 16.09 -6.70
CA LYS A 18 -1.39 17.01 -6.26
C LYS A 18 -0.98 17.79 -5.01
N ILE A 19 -0.18 17.17 -4.15
CA ILE A 19 0.37 17.74 -2.93
C ILE A 19 1.84 17.32 -2.79
N THR A 20 2.65 18.10 -2.09
CA THR A 20 4.04 17.68 -1.80
C THR A 20 4.11 16.91 -0.47
N LEU A 21 5.19 16.15 -0.28
CA LEU A 21 5.45 15.46 0.99
C LEU A 21 5.51 16.45 2.16
N ASP A 22 6.17 17.59 1.98
CA ASP A 22 6.31 18.59 3.04
C ASP A 22 4.95 19.22 3.40
N ASP A 23 4.11 19.55 2.42
CA ASP A 23 2.73 20.05 2.66
C ASP A 23 1.88 19.02 3.41
N ALA A 24 2.05 17.73 3.07
CA ALA A 24 1.36 16.64 3.72
C ALA A 24 1.81 16.48 5.19
N MET A 25 3.11 16.61 5.45
CA MET A 25 3.66 16.56 6.81
C MET A 25 3.28 17.77 7.66
N GLU A 26 3.19 18.97 7.07
CA GLU A 26 2.74 20.16 7.78
C GLU A 26 1.27 20.01 8.23
N THR A 27 0.43 19.45 7.37
CA THR A 27 -1.02 19.33 7.63
C THR A 27 -1.36 18.12 8.52
N TRP A 28 -0.72 16.97 8.27
CA TRP A 28 -1.09 15.70 8.89
C TRP A 28 0.03 15.00 9.66
N GLY A 29 1.19 15.62 9.84
CA GLY A 29 2.31 15.04 10.60
C GLY A 29 2.03 14.78 12.09
N HIS A 30 0.89 15.22 12.60
CA HIS A 30 0.40 14.85 13.94
C HIS A 30 -0.43 13.55 13.95
N VAL A 31 -0.78 13.03 12.78
CA VAL A 31 -1.65 11.86 12.57
C VAL A 31 -0.86 10.62 12.20
N PHE A 32 0.23 10.79 11.46
CA PHE A 32 1.17 9.73 11.07
C PHE A 32 2.58 10.29 11.02
N ASP A 33 3.56 9.42 11.19
CA ASP A 33 4.97 9.79 11.12
C ASP A 33 5.45 9.89 9.66
N ARG A 34 6.53 10.64 9.46
CA ARG A 34 7.14 10.81 8.13
C ARG A 34 7.57 9.46 7.55
N ASP A 35 8.19 8.63 8.38
CA ASP A 35 8.72 7.33 8.00
C ASP A 35 7.59 6.39 7.52
N ASP A 36 6.44 6.38 8.20
CA ASP A 36 5.27 5.59 7.79
C ASP A 36 4.73 6.01 6.42
N LEU A 37 4.74 7.33 6.13
CA LEU A 37 4.30 7.85 4.84
C LEU A 37 5.31 7.54 3.73
N GLU A 38 6.61 7.64 4.02
CA GLU A 38 7.69 7.27 3.10
C GLU A 38 7.67 5.77 2.79
N ASP A 39 7.41 4.91 3.77
CA ASP A 39 7.25 3.45 3.58
C ASP A 39 6.07 3.11 2.66
N VAL A 40 4.94 3.83 2.80
CA VAL A 40 3.79 3.66 1.91
C VAL A 40 4.09 4.17 0.51
N LEU A 41 4.78 5.31 0.37
CA LEU A 41 5.22 5.83 -0.92
C LEU A 41 6.16 4.85 -1.64
N ALA A 42 7.15 4.30 -0.92
CA ALA A 42 8.05 3.27 -1.43
C ALA A 42 7.29 2.00 -1.84
N SER A 43 6.29 1.59 -1.06
CA SER A 43 5.44 0.44 -1.40
C SER A 43 4.59 0.67 -2.66
N LEU A 44 4.14 1.91 -2.90
CA LEU A 44 3.39 2.28 -4.10
C LEU A 44 4.28 2.40 -5.34
N ASP A 45 5.53 2.79 -5.17
CA ASP A 45 6.53 2.87 -6.24
C ASP A 45 7.09 1.48 -6.59
N ALA A 46 7.26 0.60 -5.60
CA ALA A 46 7.64 -0.79 -5.80
C ALA A 46 6.61 -1.60 -6.61
N LEU A 47 5.33 -1.23 -6.57
CA LEU A 47 4.29 -1.79 -7.44
C LEU A 47 4.46 -1.40 -8.92
N ARG A 48 5.35 -0.46 -9.25
CA ARG A 48 5.54 0.10 -10.59
C ARG A 48 6.83 -0.37 -11.28
N HIS A 49 7.65 -1.19 -10.64
CA HIS A 49 8.92 -1.63 -11.22
C HIS A 49 9.08 -3.15 -11.25
N GLU A 50 8.43 -3.75 -12.24
CA GLU A 50 8.87 -4.98 -12.92
C GLU A 50 8.49 -4.86 -14.41
N GLU A 51 9.22 -4.00 -15.13
CA GLU A 51 9.27 -4.08 -16.59
C GLU A 51 10.38 -5.10 -16.90
N ASP A 52 9.97 -6.32 -17.27
CA ASP A 52 10.89 -7.36 -17.72
C ASP A 52 11.53 -6.91 -19.06
N VAL A 53 12.76 -7.35 -19.35
CA VAL A 53 13.60 -6.85 -20.47
C VAL A 53 13.01 -7.19 -21.87
N ASP A 54 11.88 -7.86 -21.88
CA ASP A 54 11.08 -8.39 -22.98
C ASP A 54 9.67 -7.75 -23.10
N GLY A 55 9.30 -6.81 -22.21
CA GLY A 55 8.07 -6.00 -22.34
C GLY A 55 6.79 -6.68 -21.85
N GLU A 56 6.89 -7.64 -20.94
CA GLU A 56 5.75 -8.21 -20.21
C GLU A 56 5.78 -7.74 -18.75
N ASP A 57 4.76 -6.95 -18.34
CA ASP A 57 4.61 -6.47 -16.97
C ASP A 57 4.30 -7.64 -16.02
N ILE A 58 5.21 -7.97 -15.10
CA ILE A 58 4.97 -8.96 -14.04
C ILE A 58 4.75 -8.21 -12.72
N ILE A 59 3.82 -8.67 -11.89
CA ILE A 59 3.61 -8.14 -10.53
C ILE A 59 4.11 -9.19 -9.54
N VAL A 60 5.32 -9.06 -9.03
CA VAL A 60 5.83 -9.91 -7.94
C VAL A 60 5.25 -9.46 -6.60
N ILE A 61 4.23 -10.19 -6.14
CA ILE A 61 3.78 -10.15 -4.76
C ILE A 61 4.60 -11.16 -3.97
N ARG A 62 5.65 -10.70 -3.26
CA ARG A 62 6.41 -11.55 -2.33
C ARG A 62 5.56 -11.84 -1.10
N ASN A 63 4.93 -13.01 -1.10
CA ASN A 63 4.03 -13.46 -0.04
C ASN A 63 4.71 -14.47 0.88
N ASP A 64 5.58 -13.98 1.77
CA ASP A 64 6.24 -14.81 2.77
C ASP A 64 5.43 -14.91 4.09
N SER A 65 4.11 -14.60 4.11
CA SER A 65 3.33 -14.61 5.37
C SER A 65 1.86 -14.99 5.29
N TRP A 66 1.32 -15.45 4.16
CA TRP A 66 -0.06 -15.94 4.13
C TRP A 66 -0.15 -17.41 4.55
N GLN A 67 -0.08 -17.66 5.86
CA GLN A 67 -0.69 -18.87 6.41
C GLN A 67 -2.22 -18.70 6.36
N ARG A 68 -2.81 -19.12 5.25
CA ARG A 68 -4.25 -19.34 5.12
C ARG A 68 -4.60 -20.65 5.83
N THR A 69 -5.14 -20.57 7.04
CA THR A 69 -5.97 -21.65 7.60
C THR A 69 -7.43 -21.35 7.22
N TRP A 70 -7.85 -21.80 6.04
CA TRP A 70 -9.28 -22.01 5.78
C TRP A 70 -9.61 -23.43 6.26
N SER A 71 -10.44 -23.53 7.29
CA SER A 71 -11.22 -24.76 7.50
C SER A 71 -12.49 -24.59 6.68
N GLU A 72 -12.52 -25.23 5.51
CA GLU A 72 -13.77 -25.54 4.81
C GLU A 72 -14.50 -26.60 5.65
N GLU A 73 -15.71 -26.30 6.12
CA GLU A 73 -16.89 -27.17 6.08
C GLU A 73 -18.04 -26.50 6.83
N ASP A 74 -18.71 -25.56 6.15
CA ASP A 74 -20.09 -25.21 6.46
C ASP A 74 -20.97 -26.30 5.82
N SER A 75 -21.22 -27.38 6.56
CA SER A 75 -22.29 -28.32 6.23
C SER A 75 -23.58 -27.81 6.88
N PRO A 76 -24.61 -27.37 6.13
CA PRO A 76 -25.89 -27.03 6.75
C PRO A 76 -26.58 -28.32 7.21
N PRO A 77 -27.05 -28.43 8.47
CA PRO A 77 -27.90 -29.54 8.85
C PRO A 77 -29.35 -29.29 8.40
N SER A 78 -29.79 -30.18 7.49
CA SER A 78 -31.14 -30.67 7.14
C SER A 78 -32.31 -29.69 6.97
#